data_AF-A0A1H0T0R7-F1
#
_entry.id   AF-A0A1H0T0R7-F1
#
_cell.length_a   1.000
_cell.length_b   1.000
_cell.length_c   1.000
_cell.angle_alpha   90.00
_cell.angle_beta   90.00
_cell.angle_gamma   90.00
#
_symmetry.space_group_name_H-M   'P 1'
#
loop_
_entity.id
_entity.type
_entity.pdbx_description
1 polymer ?
#
loop_
_entity_poly.entity_id
_entity_poly.type
_entity_poly.pdbx_seq_one_letter_code
_entity_poly.pdbx_strand_id
1 'polypeptide(L)'
;MKNAFVSGLVVGVFSGTWLFVMHTFGYSNSGNHVYPIEYLSILIPLIGVYMGVKSYKENEKDNKLSFFEALFQSFRILVIGGIVACLAGLVYLNYVDQGNNFLGFSGRLLGGALIGVLICVAVSLALMNRASKLD
;
A
#
# COMPACT_ATOMS: atom_id res chain seq x y z
N MET A 1 -13.30 4.21 11.13
CA MET A 1 -12.79 2.82 10.88
C MET A 1 -13.20 2.29 9.51
N LYS A 2 -14.48 2.41 9.12
CA LYS A 2 -14.99 1.95 7.81
C LYS A 2 -14.16 2.47 6.62
N ASN A 3 -13.76 3.74 6.66
CA ASN A 3 -12.97 4.34 5.58
C ASN A 3 -11.56 3.72 5.43
N ALA A 4 -10.88 3.40 6.55
CA ALA A 4 -9.58 2.74 6.52
C ALA A 4 -9.69 1.34 5.89
N PHE A 5 -10.75 0.62 6.23
CA PHE A 5 -11.00 -0.72 5.72
C PHE A 5 -11.27 -0.72 4.22
N VAL A 6 -12.18 0.16 3.74
CA VAL A 6 -12.48 0.26 2.31
C VAL A 6 -11.26 0.69 1.51
N SER A 7 -10.54 1.73 1.96
CA SER A 7 -9.33 2.20 1.27
C SER A 7 -8.23 1.14 1.28
N GLY A 8 -8.08 0.42 2.38
CA GLY A 8 -7.14 -0.70 2.50
C GLY A 8 -7.48 -1.84 1.54
N LEU A 9 -8.75 -2.24 1.45
CA LEU A 9 -9.19 -3.25 0.49
C LEU A 9 -8.88 -2.82 -0.96
N VAL A 10 -9.15 -1.56 -1.31
CA VAL A 10 -8.83 -1.02 -2.63
C VAL A 10 -7.33 -1.13 -2.90
N VAL A 11 -6.48 -0.63 -1.99
CA VAL A 11 -5.02 -0.74 -2.12
C VAL A 11 -4.58 -2.19 -2.31
N GLY A 12 -5.09 -3.11 -1.48
CA GLY A 12 -4.73 -4.52 -1.54
C GLY A 12 -5.15 -5.21 -2.83
N VAL A 13 -6.39 -4.98 -3.29
CA VAL A 13 -6.91 -5.55 -4.55
C VAL A 13 -6.10 -5.04 -5.74
N PHE A 14 -5.91 -3.71 -5.85
CA PHE A 14 -5.11 -3.16 -6.95
C PHE A 14 -3.66 -3.66 -6.93
N SER A 15 -3.05 -3.77 -5.74
CA SER A 15 -1.68 -4.30 -5.60
C SER A 15 -1.60 -5.78 -5.98
N GLY A 16 -2.61 -6.58 -5.60
CA GLY A 16 -2.70 -7.99 -5.98
C GLY A 16 -2.93 -8.16 -7.48
N THR A 17 -3.89 -7.44 -8.06
CA THR A 17 -4.18 -7.46 -9.50
C THR A 17 -2.96 -7.04 -10.32
N TRP A 18 -2.18 -6.08 -9.84
CA TRP A 18 -0.94 -5.65 -10.50
C TRP A 18 0.03 -6.80 -10.74
N LEU A 19 0.14 -7.76 -9.82
CA LEU A 19 1.00 -8.95 -9.98
C LEU A 19 0.57 -9.79 -11.20
N PHE A 20 -0.73 -10.00 -11.39
CA PHE A 20 -1.27 -10.74 -12.52
C PHE A 20 -1.15 -9.97 -13.84
N VAL A 21 -1.33 -8.65 -13.79
CA VAL A 21 -1.12 -7.78 -14.95
C VAL A 21 0.32 -7.89 -15.43
N MET A 22 1.30 -7.72 -14.53
CA MET A 22 2.72 -7.83 -14.90
C MET A 22 3.06 -9.19 -15.51
N HIS A 23 2.53 -10.28 -14.93
CA HIS A 23 2.71 -11.61 -15.49
C HIS A 23 2.15 -11.76 -16.90
N THR A 24 0.95 -11.22 -17.16
CA THR A 24 0.30 -11.27 -18.48
C THR A 24 1.10 -10.51 -19.54
N PHE A 25 1.79 -9.43 -19.15
CA PHE A 25 2.70 -8.68 -20.01
C PHE A 25 4.09 -9.32 -20.16
N GLY A 26 4.32 -10.52 -19.63
CA GLY A 26 5.58 -11.24 -19.74
C GLY A 26 6.66 -10.79 -18.74
N TYR A 27 6.32 -9.91 -17.80
CA TYR A 27 7.21 -9.58 -16.68
C TYR A 27 7.04 -10.63 -15.59
N SER A 28 7.94 -11.62 -15.57
CA SER A 28 7.98 -12.61 -14.50
C SER A 28 8.91 -12.17 -13.37
N ASN A 29 8.65 -12.67 -12.17
CA ASN A 29 9.53 -12.47 -11.00
C ASN A 29 10.74 -13.43 -11.03
N SER A 30 11.04 -14.02 -12.20
CA SER A 30 12.05 -15.05 -12.37
C SER A 30 13.44 -14.41 -12.53
N GLY A 31 13.98 -13.85 -11.44
CA GLY A 31 15.36 -13.36 -11.40
C GLY A 31 15.62 -12.28 -10.34
N ASN A 32 16.90 -11.95 -10.16
CA ASN A 32 17.36 -10.86 -9.28
C ASN A 32 17.20 -9.46 -9.88
N HIS A 33 16.61 -9.35 -11.08
CA HIS A 33 16.36 -8.07 -11.73
C HIS A 33 14.95 -7.58 -11.44
N VAL A 34 14.86 -6.32 -11.00
CA VAL A 34 13.60 -5.59 -10.80
C VAL A 34 13.38 -4.74 -12.05
N TYR A 35 12.28 -4.97 -12.75
CA TYR A 35 11.96 -4.15 -13.92
C TYR A 35 11.51 -2.75 -13.47
N PRO A 36 11.87 -1.67 -14.20
CA PRO A 36 11.44 -0.32 -13.86
C PRO A 36 9.92 -0.16 -13.69
N ILE A 37 9.14 -0.95 -14.44
CA ILE A 37 7.68 -1.00 -14.36
C ILE A 37 7.17 -1.43 -12.99
N GLU A 38 7.94 -2.25 -12.26
CA GLU A 38 7.58 -2.69 -10.91
C GLU A 38 7.55 -1.52 -9.93
N TYR A 39 8.36 -0.47 -10.13
CA TYR A 39 8.33 0.72 -9.28
C TYR A 39 7.05 1.55 -9.44
N LEU A 40 6.30 1.38 -10.53
CA LEU A 40 4.99 2.03 -10.66
C LEU A 40 3.98 1.50 -9.64
N SER A 41 4.19 0.29 -9.11
CA SER A 41 3.35 -0.26 -8.04
C SER A 41 3.34 0.62 -6.78
N ILE A 42 4.36 1.46 -6.56
CA ILE A 42 4.44 2.43 -5.46
C ILE A 42 3.31 3.47 -5.53
N LEU A 43 2.79 3.76 -6.73
CA LEU A 43 1.69 4.69 -6.90
C LEU A 43 0.38 4.16 -6.28
N ILE A 44 0.20 2.85 -6.23
CA ILE A 44 -1.00 2.21 -5.67
C ILE A 44 -1.16 2.53 -4.18
N PRO A 45 -0.19 2.21 -3.29
CA PRO A 45 -0.28 2.60 -1.89
C PRO A 45 -0.23 4.12 -1.72
N LEU A 46 0.51 4.86 -2.54
CA LEU A 46 0.56 6.33 -2.42
C LEU A 46 -0.82 6.96 -2.62
N ILE A 47 -1.47 6.65 -3.75
CA ILE A 47 -2.79 7.18 -4.09
C ILE A 47 -3.84 6.67 -3.11
N GLY A 48 -3.85 5.36 -2.83
CA GLY A 48 -4.87 4.78 -1.95
C GLY A 48 -4.77 5.23 -0.50
N VAL A 49 -3.56 5.36 0.06
CA VAL A 49 -3.36 5.94 1.40
C VAL A 49 -3.71 7.43 1.40
N TYR A 50 -3.25 8.19 0.41
CA TYR A 50 -3.56 9.63 0.32
C TYR A 50 -5.07 9.89 0.23
N MET A 51 -5.77 9.21 -0.68
CA MET A 51 -7.22 9.36 -0.85
C MET A 51 -7.98 8.88 0.39
N GLY A 52 -7.55 7.76 1.00
CA GLY A 52 -8.17 7.26 2.22
C GLY A 52 -8.03 8.22 3.40
N VAL A 53 -6.84 8.77 3.62
CA VAL A 53 -6.60 9.75 4.70
C VAL A 53 -7.28 11.09 4.40
N LYS A 54 -7.31 11.53 3.14
CA LYS A 54 -8.04 12.73 2.72
C LYS A 54 -9.55 12.59 2.98
N SER A 55 -10.14 11.46 2.59
CA SER A 55 -11.54 11.15 2.90
C SER A 55 -11.79 11.10 4.42
N TYR A 56 -10.85 10.59 5.20
CA TYR A 56 -10.94 10.59 6.66
C TYR A 56 -10.94 12.01 7.24
N LYS A 57 -10.06 12.87 6.72
CA LYS A 57 -9.98 14.29 7.08
C LYS A 57 -11.31 15.01 6.81
N GLU A 58 -11.87 14.81 5.63
CA GLU A 58 -13.06 15.53 5.14
C GLU A 58 -14.35 15.03 5.81
N ASN A 59 -14.49 13.72 6.01
CA ASN A 59 -15.76 13.12 6.42
C ASN A 59 -15.84 12.74 7.91
N GLU A 60 -14.71 12.45 8.56
CA GLU A 60 -14.70 11.99 9.97
C GLU A 60 -14.04 12.99 10.93
N LYS A 61 -13.38 14.03 10.41
CA LYS A 61 -12.54 14.94 11.20
C LYS A 61 -12.79 16.43 10.94
N ASP A 62 -13.84 16.80 10.21
CA ASP A 62 -14.21 18.19 9.92
C ASP A 62 -13.03 19.04 9.42
N ASN A 63 -12.21 18.45 8.54
CA ASN A 63 -10.97 19.03 8.04
C ASN A 63 -9.89 19.32 9.09
N LYS A 64 -10.03 18.84 10.33
CA LYS A 64 -9.07 18.98 11.44
C LYS A 64 -8.34 17.66 11.71
N LEU A 65 -7.15 17.50 11.14
CA LEU A 65 -6.36 16.28 11.28
C LEU A 65 -4.97 16.58 11.84
N SER A 66 -4.64 15.95 12.98
CA SER A 66 -3.29 15.98 13.55
C SER A 66 -2.36 14.98 12.84
N PHE A 67 -1.04 15.16 12.99
CA PHE A 67 -0.05 14.26 12.39
C PHE A 67 -0.23 12.81 12.85
N PHE A 68 -0.37 12.57 14.16
CA PHE A 68 -0.49 11.21 14.68
C PHE A 68 -1.80 10.54 14.27
N GLU A 69 -2.91 11.28 14.21
CA GLU A 69 -4.18 10.73 13.70
C GLU A 69 -4.07 10.35 12.22
N ALA A 70 -3.44 11.20 11.40
CA ALA A 70 -3.15 10.91 10.00
C ALA A 70 -2.25 9.67 9.87
N LEU A 71 -1.23 9.56 10.73
CA LEU A 71 -0.27 8.47 10.73
C LEU A 71 -0.94 7.15 11.09
N PHE A 72 -1.70 7.11 12.19
CA PHE A 72 -2.44 5.92 12.60
C PHE A 72 -3.46 5.50 11.53
N GLN A 73 -4.16 6.44 10.91
CA GLN A 73 -5.09 6.12 9.84
C GLN A 73 -4.36 5.58 8.60
N SER A 74 -3.23 6.16 8.22
CA SER A 74 -2.39 5.69 7.12
C SER A 74 -1.90 4.27 7.37
N PHE A 75 -1.39 3.98 8.57
CA PHE A 75 -0.96 2.63 8.96
C PHE A 75 -2.10 1.62 8.92
N ARG A 76 -3.30 1.97 9.37
CA ARG A 76 -4.47 1.08 9.28
C ARG A 76 -4.79 0.71 7.84
N ILE A 77 -4.79 1.68 6.93
CA ILE A 77 -4.99 1.44 5.50
C ILE A 77 -3.88 0.54 4.95
N LEU A 78 -2.62 0.85 5.26
CA LEU A 78 -1.47 0.08 4.80
C LEU A 78 -1.50 -1.37 5.30
N VAL A 79 -1.82 -1.62 6.57
CA VAL A 79 -1.88 -2.96 7.14
C VAL A 79 -2.98 -3.79 6.46
N ILE A 80 -4.17 -3.21 6.29
CA ILE A 80 -5.30 -3.90 5.64
C ILE A 80 -4.95 -4.21 4.18
N GLY A 81 -4.44 -3.23 3.44
CA GLY A 81 -4.03 -3.42 2.04
C GLY A 81 -2.85 -4.39 1.91
N GLY A 82 -1.88 -4.32 2.81
CA GLY A 82 -0.71 -5.20 2.85
C GLY A 82 -1.10 -6.66 3.09
N ILE A 83 -2.01 -6.94 4.03
CA ILE A 83 -2.52 -8.30 4.26
C ILE A 83 -3.18 -8.85 3.00
N VAL A 84 -4.06 -8.07 2.37
CA VAL A 84 -4.77 -8.49 1.14
C VAL A 84 -3.79 -8.71 -0.02
N ALA A 85 -2.82 -7.81 -0.19
CA ALA A 85 -1.79 -7.94 -1.22
C ALA A 85 -0.89 -9.17 -0.98
N CYS A 86 -0.52 -9.45 0.28
CA CYS A 86 0.21 -10.66 0.66
C CYS A 86 -0.59 -11.93 0.33
N LEU A 87 -1.89 -11.97 0.65
CA LEU A 87 -2.75 -13.11 0.29
C LEU A 87 -2.84 -13.31 -1.23
N ALA A 88 -3.02 -12.22 -1.99
CA ALA A 88 -3.03 -12.28 -3.45
C ALA A 88 -1.67 -12.76 -4.01
N GLY A 89 -0.57 -12.30 -3.44
CA GLY A 89 0.78 -12.72 -3.82
C GLY A 89 1.07 -14.18 -3.46
N LEU A 90 0.54 -14.71 -2.35
CA LEU A 90 0.60 -16.13 -2.04
C LEU A 90 -0.15 -16.96 -3.08
N VAL A 91 -1.36 -16.53 -3.47
CA VAL A 91 -2.10 -17.19 -4.56
C VAL A 91 -1.29 -17.15 -5.86
N TYR A 92 -0.72 -16.00 -6.21
CA TYR A 92 0.13 -15.86 -7.39
C TYR A 92 1.32 -16.85 -7.36
N LEU A 93 2.05 -16.92 -6.24
CA LEU A 93 3.18 -17.85 -6.13
C LEU A 93 2.76 -19.33 -6.27
N ASN A 94 1.63 -19.72 -5.68
CA ASN A 94 1.19 -21.12 -5.67
C ASN A 94 0.60 -21.57 -7.02
N TYR A 95 -0.04 -20.67 -7.77
CA TYR A 95 -0.80 -21.04 -8.97
C TYR A 95 -0.19 -20.53 -10.28
N VAL A 96 0.69 -19.54 -10.23
CA VAL A 96 1.25 -18.89 -11.44
C VAL A 96 2.77 -19.09 -11.52
N ASP A 97 3.49 -18.81 -10.43
CA ASP A 97 4.97 -18.80 -10.41
C ASP A 97 5.53 -19.98 -9.61
N GLN A 98 5.08 -21.21 -9.93
CA GLN A 98 5.37 -22.47 -9.20
C GLN A 98 6.87 -22.86 -9.09
N GLY A 99 7.81 -21.94 -9.38
CA GLY A 99 9.26 -22.12 -9.39
C GLY A 99 10.01 -21.81 -8.09
N ASN A 100 9.36 -21.77 -6.91
CA ASN A 100 10.01 -21.63 -5.59
C ASN A 100 10.92 -20.39 -5.39
N ASN A 101 10.64 -19.27 -6.06
CA ASN A 101 11.43 -18.03 -5.89
C ASN A 101 11.02 -17.22 -4.64
N PHE A 102 10.81 -17.91 -3.52
CA PHE A 102 10.29 -17.35 -2.26
C PHE A 102 11.18 -16.23 -1.70
N LEU A 103 12.51 -16.35 -1.88
CA LEU A 103 13.45 -15.33 -1.42
C LEU A 103 13.27 -14.00 -2.18
N GLY A 104 13.14 -14.05 -3.51
CA GLY A 104 12.91 -12.86 -4.33
C GLY A 104 11.56 -12.20 -4.01
N PHE A 105 10.51 -13.01 -3.85
CA PHE A 105 9.19 -12.51 -3.49
C PHE A 105 9.14 -11.89 -2.09
N SER A 106 9.73 -12.55 -1.08
CA SER A 106 9.77 -12.02 0.30
C SER A 106 10.58 -10.72 0.41
N GLY A 107 11.69 -10.59 -0.34
CA GLY A 107 12.43 -9.34 -0.44
C GLY A 107 11.59 -8.20 -1.01
N ARG A 108 10.79 -8.47 -2.05
CA ARG A 108 9.87 -7.48 -2.65
C ARG A 108 8.74 -7.09 -1.71
N LEU A 109 8.17 -8.05 -0.97
CA LEU A 109 7.17 -7.76 0.07
C LEU A 109 7.73 -6.83 1.16
N LEU A 110 8.93 -7.12 1.66
CA LEU A 110 9.58 -6.26 2.66
C LEU A 110 9.90 -4.87 2.11
N GLY A 111 10.43 -4.79 0.88
CA GLY A 111 10.68 -3.52 0.21
C GLY A 111 9.40 -2.70 0.04
N GLY A 112 8.31 -3.32 -0.41
CA GLY A 112 7.00 -2.69 -0.54
C GLY A 112 6.45 -2.22 0.81
N ALA A 113 6.60 -3.01 1.87
CA ALA A 113 6.20 -2.62 3.22
C ALA A 113 6.97 -1.38 3.72
N LEU A 114 8.30 -1.35 3.55
CA LEU A 114 9.13 -0.20 3.92
C LEU A 114 8.73 1.06 3.16
N ILE A 115 8.53 0.96 1.85
CA ILE A 115 8.04 2.08 1.03
C ILE A 115 6.64 2.52 1.50
N GLY A 116 5.76 1.58 1.83
CA GLY A 116 4.45 1.85 2.40
C GLY A 116 4.52 2.65 3.71
N VAL A 117 5.47 2.34 4.59
CA VAL A 117 5.71 3.10 5.83
C VAL A 117 6.16 4.54 5.52
N LEU A 118 7.07 4.71 4.57
CA LEU A 118 7.52 6.05 4.14
C LEU A 118 6.35 6.87 3.56
N ILE A 119 5.49 6.23 2.76
CA ILE A 119 4.26 6.83 2.24
C ILE A 119 3.33 7.26 3.39
N CYS A 120 3.17 6.43 4.43
CA CYS A 120 2.34 6.79 5.57
C CYS A 120 2.84 8.08 6.24
N VAL A 121 4.15 8.21 6.43
CA VAL A 121 4.75 9.44 6.99
C VAL A 121 4.53 10.62 6.04
N ALA A 122 4.82 10.45 4.75
CA ALA A 122 4.69 11.51 3.75
C ALA A 122 3.25 12.03 3.64
N VAL A 123 2.26 11.13 3.55
CA VAL A 123 0.84 11.48 3.48
C VAL A 123 0.39 12.17 4.77
N SER A 124 0.86 11.72 5.93
CA SER A 124 0.53 12.33 7.21
C SER A 124 1.04 13.76 7.31
N LEU A 125 2.27 14.01 6.87
CA LEU A 125 2.83 15.37 6.78
C LEU A 125 2.10 16.24 5.75
N ALA A 126 1.67 15.65 4.62
CA ALA A 126 0.99 16.37 3.56
C ALA A 126 -0.43 16.82 3.94
N LEU A 127 -1.13 16.03 4.77
CA LEU A 127 -2.55 16.24 5.08
C LEU A 127 -2.81 16.83 6.48
N MET A 128 -1.82 16.84 7.37
CA MET A 128 -1.93 17.50 8.67
C MET A 128 -2.20 19.00 8.52
N ASN A 129 -2.90 19.59 9.48
CA ASN A 129 -3.03 21.04 9.54
C ASN A 129 -1.90 21.67 10.38
N ARG A 130 -1.48 22.89 10.02
CA ARG A 130 -0.34 23.61 10.65
C ARG A 130 -0.53 23.99 12.13
N ALA A 131 -1.68 23.76 12.73
CA ALA A 131 -1.92 24.08 14.14
C ALA A 131 -3.14 23.32 14.68
N SER A 132 -3.00 22.03 14.95
CA SER A 132 -3.67 21.52 16.16
C SER A 132 -2.62 21.61 17.23
N LYS A 133 -2.82 22.50 18.21
CA LYS A 133 -2.02 22.44 19.43
C LYS A 133 -2.05 20.99 19.92
N LEU A 134 -0.87 20.49 20.26
CA LEU A 134 -0.75 19.35 21.16
C LEU A 134 -1.37 19.80 22.47
N ASP A 135 -2.69 19.65 22.61
CA ASP A 135 -3.38 19.70 23.90
C ASP A 135 -3.43 18.28 24.45
#